data_AF-A0AAU7UFJ6-F1
#
_entry.id   AF-A0AAU7UFJ6-F1
#
_cell.length_a   1.000
_cell.length_b   1.000
_cell.length_c   1.000
_cell.angle_alpha   90.00
_cell.angle_beta   90.00
_cell.angle_gamma   90.00
#
_symmetry.space_group_name_H-M   'P 1'
#
loop_
_entity.id
_entity.type
_entity.pdbx_description
1 polymer ?
#
loop_
_entity_poly.entity_id
_entity_poly.type
_entity_poly.pdbx_seq_one_letter_code
_entity_poly.pdbx_strand_id
1 'polypeptide(L)'
;MKSEHGQPVPDVEVYADNTLQYNVNQTGRTDAQGHYRIPLPKNELGTWRGGAILTREYHGVNYRFVLVADDRTEFPAEKGAVRNFTWKLTGKTPDDGYYGGSLWMYGAVDEPGFDLSRVEVTLEPDGPIIDGSAGKTIKAFLYGSQIRDIPIGRYRVTARYLPEDGPAQPVLIAERRPTTYASSMTADFERTNTLGNAMQFTIKLGAQEQPGGGTGSISGEIRAGADVKGAVVVACVMNGDTCDASTQRETTIETSGLSGTYRLDGLKAGQPYTLYGWKDVNGDETVNSGDLIGMYSDNQPGTTVTVPNTAAGFTLRPLR
;
A
#
# COMPACT_ATOMS: atom_id res chain seq x y z
N MET A 1 -16.15 32.67 3.56
CA MET A 1 -15.89 31.22 3.51
C MET A 1 -14.42 30.96 3.40
N LYS A 2 -13.91 30.01 4.17
CA LYS A 2 -12.51 29.60 4.10
C LYS A 2 -12.35 28.09 4.27
N SER A 3 -11.28 27.51 3.74
CA SER A 3 -10.85 26.18 4.13
C SER A 3 -10.21 26.22 5.51
N GLU A 4 -9.96 25.04 6.10
CA GLU A 4 -9.21 24.93 7.35
C GLU A 4 -7.77 25.49 7.27
N HIS A 5 -7.23 25.63 6.04
CA HIS A 5 -5.95 26.29 5.77
C HIS A 5 -6.07 27.79 5.46
N GLY A 6 -7.26 28.37 5.66
CA GLY A 6 -7.51 29.81 5.52
C GLY A 6 -7.69 30.30 4.09
N GLN A 7 -7.65 29.41 3.10
CA GLN A 7 -7.85 29.77 1.69
C GLN A 7 -9.32 30.11 1.41
N PRO A 8 -9.62 31.12 0.57
CA PRO A 8 -10.99 31.40 0.17
C PRO A 8 -11.57 30.21 -0.61
N VAL A 9 -12.84 29.89 -0.34
CA VAL A 9 -13.53 28.78 -1.02
C VAL A 9 -14.64 29.35 -1.90
N PRO A 10 -14.46 29.36 -3.23
CA PRO A 10 -15.48 29.84 -4.16
C PRO A 10 -16.55 28.79 -4.40
N ASP A 11 -17.66 29.23 -4.98
CA ASP A 11 -18.73 28.37 -5.49
C ASP A 11 -19.39 27.46 -4.41
N VAL A 12 -19.36 27.92 -3.16
CA VAL A 12 -20.07 27.28 -2.05
C VAL A 12 -21.53 27.73 -2.10
N GLU A 13 -22.47 26.79 -2.09
CA GLU A 13 -23.88 27.10 -1.90
C GLU A 13 -24.13 27.50 -0.45
N VAL A 14 -24.63 28.71 -0.25
CA VAL A 14 -24.99 29.24 1.06
C VAL A 14 -26.49 29.42 1.09
N TYR A 15 -27.12 28.98 2.18
CA TYR A 15 -28.56 29.08 2.34
C TYR A 15 -28.92 29.70 3.69
N ALA A 16 -30.06 30.37 3.72
CA ALA A 16 -30.74 30.81 4.91
C ALA A 16 -32.12 30.15 4.93
N ASP A 17 -32.35 29.26 5.89
CA ASP A 17 -33.63 28.56 6.07
C ASP A 17 -34.48 29.28 7.11
N ASN A 18 -35.77 29.46 6.81
CA ASN A 18 -36.75 29.95 7.78
C ASN A 18 -37.04 28.85 8.82
N THR A 19 -37.04 29.22 10.10
CA THR A 19 -37.20 28.27 11.22
C THR A 19 -38.65 27.96 11.56
N LEU A 20 -39.60 28.76 11.06
CA LEU A 20 -41.04 28.64 11.33
C LEU A 20 -41.81 28.07 10.13
N GLN A 21 -41.43 28.44 8.90
CA GLN A 21 -42.12 28.04 7.68
C GLN A 21 -41.36 26.94 6.94
N TYR A 22 -42.10 25.90 6.54
CA TYR A 22 -41.55 24.82 5.74
C TYR A 22 -41.26 25.26 4.31
N ASN A 23 -40.13 24.81 3.76
CA ASN A 23 -39.71 25.05 2.38
C ASN A 23 -39.60 26.54 1.99
N VAL A 24 -39.30 27.40 2.97
CA VAL A 24 -38.97 28.80 2.76
C VAL A 24 -37.49 28.98 3.04
N ASN A 25 -36.70 29.17 1.98
CA ASN A 25 -35.27 29.44 2.08
C ASN A 25 -34.84 30.51 1.06
N GLN A 26 -33.68 31.09 1.31
CA GLN A 26 -32.98 31.95 0.37
C GLN A 26 -31.58 31.40 0.17
N THR A 27 -31.10 31.41 -1.07
CA THR A 27 -29.80 30.84 -1.43
C THR A 27 -28.91 31.87 -2.11
N GLY A 28 -27.61 31.64 -2.03
CA GLY A 28 -26.58 32.40 -2.71
C GLY A 28 -25.34 31.54 -2.90
N ARG A 29 -24.34 32.06 -3.63
CA ARG A 29 -23.06 31.38 -3.81
C ARG A 29 -21.90 32.28 -3.43
N THR A 30 -20.79 31.69 -3.02
CA THR A 30 -19.57 32.46 -2.79
C THR A 30 -18.87 32.87 -4.07
N ASP A 31 -18.31 34.07 -4.06
CA ASP A 31 -17.40 34.56 -5.09
C ASP A 31 -15.98 33.96 -4.96
N ALA A 32 -15.08 34.39 -5.85
CA ALA A 32 -13.67 33.97 -5.87
C ALA A 32 -12.92 34.27 -4.55
N GLN A 33 -13.38 35.25 -3.77
CA GLN A 33 -12.81 35.63 -2.48
C GLN A 33 -13.50 34.92 -1.30
N GLY A 34 -14.46 34.03 -1.58
CA GLY A 34 -15.22 33.32 -0.56
C GLY A 34 -16.27 34.18 0.13
N HIS A 35 -16.62 35.36 -0.40
CA HIS A 35 -17.67 36.22 0.13
C HIS A 35 -19.02 35.87 -0.50
N TYR A 36 -20.10 36.13 0.24
CA TYR A 36 -21.46 35.93 -0.24
C TYR A 36 -22.38 36.97 0.39
N ARG A 37 -23.56 37.17 -0.21
CA ARG A 37 -24.64 37.99 0.35
C ARG A 37 -25.98 37.40 -0.08
N ILE A 38 -26.85 37.17 0.90
CA ILE A 38 -28.21 36.66 0.68
C ILE A 38 -29.20 37.72 1.17
N PRO A 39 -30.07 38.28 0.31
CA PRO A 39 -31.15 39.14 0.75
C PRO A 39 -32.22 38.30 1.45
N LEU A 40 -32.68 38.74 2.62
CA LEU A 40 -33.76 38.07 3.35
C LEU A 40 -35.10 38.81 3.18
N PRO A 41 -36.21 38.10 2.92
CA PRO A 41 -37.52 38.71 2.84
C PRO A 41 -37.97 39.15 4.23
N LYS A 42 -38.26 40.45 4.36
CA LYS A 42 -38.65 41.09 5.62
C LYS A 42 -40.09 40.82 6.04
N ASN A 43 -40.92 40.43 5.09
CA ASN A 43 -42.33 40.13 5.28
C ASN A 43 -42.58 38.68 5.74
N GLU A 44 -41.56 37.82 5.78
CA GLU A 44 -41.69 36.45 6.26
C GLU A 44 -41.54 36.37 7.78
N LEU A 45 -42.46 35.66 8.42
CA LEU A 45 -42.45 35.46 9.86
C LEU A 45 -41.41 34.42 10.27
N GLY A 46 -40.83 34.59 11.45
CA GLY A 46 -39.89 33.65 12.05
C GLY A 46 -38.44 34.16 12.09
N THR A 47 -37.54 33.25 12.47
CA THR A 47 -36.09 33.48 12.45
C THR A 47 -35.47 32.73 11.29
N TRP A 48 -34.22 33.03 10.99
CA TRP A 48 -33.44 32.41 9.92
C TRP A 48 -32.24 31.71 10.50
N ARG A 49 -31.87 30.58 9.90
CA ARG A 49 -30.66 29.84 10.21
C ARG A 49 -29.81 29.68 8.95
N GLY A 50 -28.55 30.10 9.04
CA GLY A 50 -27.59 29.97 7.95
C GLY A 50 -26.97 28.59 7.88
N GLY A 51 -26.73 28.10 6.67
CA GLY A 51 -25.98 26.89 6.38
C GLY A 51 -25.21 27.00 5.07
N ALA A 52 -24.28 26.08 4.85
CA ALA A 52 -23.49 26.07 3.63
C ALA A 52 -23.09 24.66 3.21
N ILE A 53 -23.17 24.42 1.91
CA ILE A 53 -22.87 23.14 1.26
C ILE A 53 -21.86 23.41 0.13
N LEU A 54 -20.77 22.67 0.15
CA LEU A 54 -19.81 22.63 -0.95
C LEU A 54 -19.96 21.31 -1.70
N THR A 55 -20.11 21.37 -3.01
CA THR A 55 -19.91 20.21 -3.89
C THR A 55 -18.60 20.42 -4.63
N ARG A 56 -17.67 19.46 -4.51
CA ARG A 56 -16.34 19.53 -5.11
C ARG A 56 -16.03 18.25 -5.85
N GLU A 57 -15.67 18.40 -7.13
CA GLU A 57 -15.15 17.28 -7.93
C GLU A 57 -13.68 17.04 -7.57
N TYR A 58 -13.32 15.77 -7.42
CA TYR A 58 -11.94 15.31 -7.27
C TYR A 58 -11.79 13.92 -7.88
N HIS A 59 -10.90 13.79 -8.87
CA HIS A 59 -10.62 12.56 -9.60
C HIS A 59 -11.88 11.86 -10.17
N GLY A 60 -12.81 12.64 -10.71
CA GLY A 60 -14.05 12.18 -11.33
C GLY A 60 -15.21 11.96 -10.35
N VAL A 61 -15.00 12.16 -9.05
CA VAL A 61 -16.02 11.95 -8.01
C VAL A 61 -16.46 13.29 -7.43
N ASN A 62 -17.77 13.52 -7.36
CA ASN A 62 -18.35 14.69 -6.71
C ASN A 62 -18.60 14.43 -5.22
N TYR A 63 -17.85 15.12 -4.37
CA TYR A 63 -17.97 15.07 -2.92
C TYR A 63 -18.82 16.23 -2.40
N ARG A 64 -19.73 15.94 -1.47
CA ARG A 64 -20.59 16.95 -0.84
C ARG A 64 -20.20 17.15 0.63
N PHE A 65 -19.91 18.38 1.01
CA PHE A 65 -19.50 18.77 2.35
C PHE A 65 -20.47 19.77 2.94
N VAL A 66 -20.86 19.56 4.20
CA VAL A 66 -21.54 20.58 5.01
C VAL A 66 -20.47 21.38 5.73
N LEU A 67 -20.44 22.70 5.50
CA LEU A 67 -19.43 23.57 6.12
C LEU A 67 -19.85 23.94 7.55
N VAL A 68 -18.84 24.16 8.39
CA VAL A 68 -19.04 24.43 9.82
C VAL A 68 -19.24 25.93 10.03
N ALA A 69 -20.41 26.32 10.52
CA ALA A 69 -20.68 27.70 10.92
C ALA A 69 -19.89 28.08 12.18
N ASP A 70 -19.35 29.29 12.22
CA ASP A 70 -18.76 29.89 13.43
C ASP A 70 -19.82 30.20 14.49
N ASP A 71 -21.01 30.61 14.04
CA ASP A 71 -22.17 30.93 14.86
C ASP A 71 -23.42 30.26 14.28
N ARG A 72 -24.05 29.37 15.05
CA ARG A 72 -25.27 28.64 14.66
C ARG A 72 -26.55 29.29 15.16
N THR A 73 -26.47 30.43 15.85
CA THR A 73 -27.64 31.12 16.40
C THR A 73 -28.56 31.60 15.30
N GLU A 74 -29.86 31.56 15.59
CA GLU A 74 -30.89 32.06 14.69
C GLU A 74 -30.98 33.59 14.78
N PHE A 75 -31.46 34.21 13.71
CA PHE A 75 -31.56 35.67 13.65
C PHE A 75 -32.82 36.13 12.90
N PRO A 76 -33.44 37.26 13.28
CA PRO A 76 -34.59 37.79 12.56
C PRO A 76 -34.14 38.50 11.27
N ALA A 77 -34.98 38.46 10.22
CA ALA A 77 -34.69 39.10 8.92
C ALA A 77 -34.35 40.59 9.04
N GLU A 78 -35.01 41.31 9.96
CA GLU A 78 -34.81 42.75 10.16
C GLU A 78 -33.42 43.13 10.67
N LYS A 79 -32.78 42.25 11.46
CA LYS A 79 -31.42 42.48 11.96
C LYS A 79 -30.36 41.92 11.03
N GLY A 80 -30.69 40.83 10.32
CA GLY A 80 -29.71 40.05 9.57
C GLY A 80 -28.63 39.44 10.48
N ALA A 81 -27.61 38.85 9.86
CA ALA A 81 -26.44 38.34 10.55
C ALA A 81 -25.24 38.21 9.62
N VAL A 82 -24.05 38.13 10.20
CA VAL A 82 -22.84 37.66 9.53
C VAL A 82 -22.60 36.23 9.99
N ARG A 83 -22.41 35.31 9.03
CA ARG A 83 -22.09 33.91 9.29
C ARG A 83 -20.86 33.53 8.50
N ASN A 84 -19.80 33.11 9.18
CA ASN A 84 -18.64 32.54 8.50
C ASN A 84 -18.75 31.02 8.57
N PHE A 85 -18.35 30.37 7.48
CA PHE A 85 -18.26 28.92 7.48
C PHE A 85 -16.89 28.46 7.04
N THR A 86 -16.47 27.37 7.67
CA THR A 86 -15.17 26.72 7.47
C THR A 86 -15.39 25.36 6.84
N TRP A 87 -14.71 25.11 5.73
CA TRP A 87 -14.59 23.77 5.16
C TRP A 87 -13.49 23.02 5.92
N LYS A 88 -13.92 22.05 6.72
CA LYS A 88 -13.03 21.12 7.45
C LYS A 88 -12.87 19.83 6.66
N LEU A 89 -11.66 19.31 6.62
CA LEU A 89 -11.34 18.00 6.05
C LEU A 89 -11.05 16.96 7.13
N THR A 90 -10.80 17.41 8.37
CA THR A 90 -10.54 16.55 9.52
C THR A 90 -11.23 17.05 10.78
N GLY A 91 -11.32 16.17 11.78
CA GLY A 91 -11.88 16.39 13.10
C GLY A 91 -13.26 15.76 13.27
N LYS A 92 -13.72 15.72 14.53
CA LYS A 92 -15.05 15.23 14.87
C LYS A 92 -16.15 16.17 14.40
N THR A 93 -17.23 15.61 13.88
CA THR A 93 -18.49 16.33 13.65
C THR A 93 -19.30 16.45 14.95
N PRO A 94 -20.29 17.35 15.03
CA PRO A 94 -21.18 17.44 16.20
C PRO A 94 -21.98 16.15 16.47
N ASP A 95 -22.20 15.32 15.45
CA ASP A 95 -22.98 14.08 15.53
C ASP A 95 -22.08 12.84 15.79
N ASP A 96 -20.91 13.05 16.41
CA ASP A 96 -19.88 12.04 16.73
C ASP A 96 -19.32 11.26 15.51
N GLY A 97 -19.45 11.85 14.31
CA GLY A 97 -18.77 11.41 13.09
C GLY A 97 -17.42 12.11 12.87
N TYR A 98 -16.89 12.00 11.66
CA TYR A 98 -15.65 12.66 11.22
C TYR A 98 -15.86 13.44 9.91
N TYR A 99 -15.14 14.54 9.72
CA TYR A 99 -15.16 15.27 8.45
C TYR A 99 -14.39 14.54 7.36
N GLY A 100 -13.31 13.84 7.73
CA GLY A 100 -12.53 13.02 6.81
C GLY A 100 -13.24 11.72 6.45
N GLY A 101 -12.77 11.09 5.36
CA GLY A 101 -13.16 9.75 4.99
C GLY A 101 -12.54 8.68 5.89
N SER A 102 -12.77 7.42 5.53
CA SER A 102 -12.21 6.27 6.24
C SER A 102 -11.46 5.33 5.31
N LEU A 103 -10.51 4.59 5.87
CA LEU A 103 -9.87 3.46 5.21
C LEU A 103 -10.28 2.20 5.96
N TRP A 104 -10.68 1.17 5.22
CA TRP A 104 -11.07 -0.13 5.75
C TRP A 104 -10.19 -1.23 5.18
N MET A 105 -9.66 -2.09 6.04
CA MET A 105 -8.88 -3.27 5.66
C MET A 105 -9.50 -4.53 6.24
N TYR A 106 -9.64 -5.55 5.40
CA TYR A 106 -10.20 -6.85 5.76
C TYR A 106 -9.14 -7.92 5.58
N GLY A 107 -9.02 -8.87 6.51
CA GLY A 107 -8.20 -10.05 6.30
C GLY A 107 -8.72 -10.91 5.15
N ALA A 108 -7.82 -11.51 4.37
CA ALA A 108 -8.18 -12.51 3.37
C ALA A 108 -8.88 -13.71 4.02
N VAL A 109 -9.91 -14.26 3.35
CA VAL A 109 -10.80 -15.29 3.91
C VAL A 109 -10.12 -16.66 4.01
N ASP A 110 -9.13 -16.88 3.15
CA ASP A 110 -8.38 -18.12 2.93
C ASP A 110 -7.04 -18.18 3.67
N GLU A 111 -6.68 -17.14 4.42
CA GLU A 111 -5.39 -17.02 5.11
C GLU A 111 -5.61 -16.82 6.62
N PRO A 112 -4.69 -17.29 7.50
CA PRO A 112 -4.85 -17.13 8.93
C PRO A 112 -5.02 -15.65 9.33
N GLY A 113 -6.09 -15.38 10.08
CA GLY A 113 -6.41 -14.05 10.59
C GLY A 113 -5.38 -13.59 11.60
N PHE A 114 -4.47 -12.72 11.17
CA PHE A 114 -3.57 -11.98 12.05
C PHE A 114 -4.32 -10.80 12.69
N ASP A 115 -3.83 -10.33 13.84
CA ASP A 115 -4.48 -9.27 14.59
C ASP A 115 -4.41 -7.93 13.82
N LEU A 116 -5.55 -7.53 13.25
CA LEU A 116 -5.68 -6.29 12.49
C LEU A 116 -5.29 -5.05 13.32
N SER A 117 -5.47 -5.08 14.64
CA SER A 117 -5.10 -3.93 15.49
C SER A 117 -3.59 -3.67 15.51
N ARG A 118 -2.79 -4.65 15.10
CA ARG A 118 -1.32 -4.57 15.02
C ARG A 118 -0.81 -4.28 13.61
N VAL A 119 -1.73 -3.94 12.68
CA VAL A 119 -1.39 -3.46 11.35
C VAL A 119 -1.19 -1.96 11.40
N GLU A 120 0.03 -1.53 11.10
CA GLU A 120 0.37 -0.14 10.90
C GLU A 120 0.30 0.18 9.41
N VAL A 121 -0.54 1.15 9.05
CA VAL A 121 -0.75 1.62 7.68
C VAL A 121 -0.04 2.96 7.52
N THR A 122 0.60 3.14 6.36
CA THR A 122 1.14 4.44 5.92
C THR A 122 0.41 4.87 4.65
N LEU A 123 -0.10 6.10 4.68
CA LEU A 123 -0.79 6.78 3.59
C LEU A 123 0.06 7.98 3.17
N GLU A 124 0.65 7.89 1.98
CA GLU A 124 1.43 8.97 1.37
C GLU A 124 0.54 9.67 0.34
N PRO A 125 0.28 10.98 0.45
CA PRO A 125 -0.47 11.71 -0.57
C PRO A 125 0.19 11.55 -1.95
N ASP A 126 -0.61 11.17 -2.95
CA ASP A 126 -0.20 11.10 -4.36
C ASP A 126 -0.79 12.30 -5.11
N GLY A 127 -0.17 13.47 -4.89
CA GLY A 127 -0.64 14.77 -5.35
C GLY A 127 -1.46 15.55 -4.32
N PRO A 128 -1.99 16.73 -4.70
CA PRO A 128 -2.81 17.55 -3.80
C PRO A 128 -4.08 16.83 -3.35
N ILE A 129 -4.49 17.05 -2.09
CA ILE A 129 -5.78 16.60 -1.56
C ILE A 129 -6.93 17.51 -2.06
N ILE A 130 -8.17 17.20 -1.72
CA ILE A 130 -9.37 17.79 -2.34
C ILE A 130 -9.47 19.33 -2.24
N ASP A 131 -8.85 19.95 -1.23
CA ASP A 131 -8.83 21.40 -1.08
C ASP A 131 -7.68 22.09 -1.84
N GLY A 132 -6.87 21.32 -2.56
CA GLY A 132 -5.71 21.77 -3.32
C GLY A 132 -4.43 21.88 -2.50
N SER A 133 -4.46 21.62 -1.19
CA SER A 133 -3.25 21.54 -0.38
C SER A 133 -2.47 20.24 -0.63
N ALA A 134 -1.20 20.19 -0.22
CA ALA A 134 -0.34 19.02 -0.46
C ALA A 134 -0.72 17.76 0.36
N GLY A 135 -1.59 17.89 1.38
CA GLY A 135 -1.82 16.83 2.35
C GLY A 135 -0.60 16.53 3.25
N LYS A 136 -0.73 15.49 4.09
CA LYS A 136 0.33 15.01 4.97
C LYS A 136 0.36 13.50 4.95
N THR A 137 1.55 12.91 5.11
CA THR A 137 1.69 11.48 5.35
C THR A 137 1.00 11.10 6.66
N ILE A 138 0.13 10.10 6.61
CA ILE A 138 -0.57 9.57 7.78
C ILE A 138 0.00 8.19 8.08
N LYS A 139 0.41 7.98 9.32
CA LYS A 139 0.87 6.69 9.81
C LYS A 139 0.07 6.32 11.04
N ALA A 140 -0.70 5.24 10.98
CA ALA A 140 -1.65 4.87 12.02
C ALA A 140 -1.88 3.36 12.09
N PHE A 141 -2.20 2.87 13.27
CA PHE A 141 -2.71 1.51 13.45
C PHE A 141 -4.20 1.45 13.12
N LEU A 142 -4.66 0.29 12.65
CA LEU A 142 -6.09 0.05 12.50
C LEU A 142 -6.76 0.01 13.88
N TYR A 143 -7.89 0.70 14.02
CA TYR A 143 -8.81 0.54 15.12
C TYR A 143 -9.93 -0.42 14.71
N GLY A 144 -9.85 -1.66 15.16
CA GLY A 144 -10.64 -2.76 14.58
C GLY A 144 -10.16 -3.07 13.17
N SER A 145 -10.88 -2.62 12.16
CA SER A 145 -10.55 -2.80 10.74
C SER A 145 -10.36 -1.48 9.98
N GLN A 146 -10.26 -0.35 10.68
CA GLN A 146 -10.33 0.96 10.04
C GLN A 146 -9.34 2.01 10.57
N ILE A 147 -9.02 2.97 9.71
CA ILE A 147 -8.52 4.30 10.07
C ILE A 147 -9.61 5.30 9.69
N ARG A 148 -9.90 6.24 10.60
CA ARG A 148 -10.94 7.25 10.43
C ARG A 148 -10.31 8.63 10.26
N ASP A 149 -11.11 9.57 9.76
CA ASP A 149 -10.77 10.99 9.69
C ASP A 149 -9.59 11.31 8.76
N ILE A 150 -9.57 10.64 7.61
CA ILE A 150 -8.55 10.86 6.58
C ILE A 150 -9.05 11.96 5.63
N PRO A 151 -8.29 13.05 5.41
CA PRO A 151 -8.63 14.04 4.38
C PRO A 151 -8.87 13.36 3.02
N ILE A 152 -9.88 13.81 2.27
CA ILE A 152 -10.15 13.24 0.95
C ILE A 152 -9.01 13.60 0.00
N GLY A 153 -8.38 12.58 -0.58
CA GLY A 153 -7.28 12.71 -1.53
C GLY A 153 -6.93 11.35 -2.13
N ARG A 154 -6.00 11.33 -3.07
CA ARG A 154 -5.36 10.10 -3.55
C ARG A 154 -4.18 9.75 -2.67
N TYR A 155 -4.07 8.48 -2.30
CA TYR A 155 -2.99 8.01 -1.44
C TYR A 155 -2.32 6.78 -2.01
N ARG A 156 -0.99 6.76 -1.94
CA ARG A 156 -0.22 5.53 -1.97
C ARG A 156 -0.27 4.89 -0.58
N VAL A 157 -0.91 3.73 -0.52
CA VAL A 157 -1.17 2.95 0.70
C VAL A 157 -0.13 1.84 0.81
N THR A 158 0.51 1.74 1.97
CA THR A 158 1.37 0.62 2.38
C THR A 158 1.00 0.17 3.78
N ALA A 159 1.31 -1.08 4.12
CA ALA A 159 1.02 -1.61 5.45
C ALA A 159 2.11 -2.58 5.89
N ARG A 160 2.27 -2.69 7.21
CA ARG A 160 3.10 -3.72 7.85
C ARG A 160 2.43 -4.24 9.11
N TYR A 161 2.65 -5.51 9.41
CA TYR A 161 2.16 -6.14 10.62
C TYR A 161 3.27 -6.16 11.66
N LEU A 162 2.97 -5.71 12.88
CA LEU A 162 3.92 -5.69 13.98
C LEU A 162 3.50 -6.74 15.01
N PRO A 163 3.96 -7.99 14.94
CA PRO A 163 3.57 -9.02 15.91
C PRO A 163 3.94 -8.64 17.36
N GLU A 164 3.33 -9.29 18.35
CA GLU A 164 3.64 -9.07 19.77
C GLU A 164 5.11 -9.33 20.06
N ASP A 165 5.60 -10.46 19.56
CA ASP A 165 6.99 -10.85 19.60
C ASP A 165 7.49 -11.10 18.18
N GLY A 166 8.62 -10.49 17.83
CA GLY A 166 9.32 -10.71 16.57
C GLY A 166 9.38 -9.49 15.64
N PRO A 167 10.02 -9.65 14.47
CA PRO A 167 10.22 -8.56 13.52
C PRO A 167 8.91 -8.16 12.83
N ALA A 168 8.87 -6.92 12.34
CA ALA A 168 7.79 -6.45 11.47
C ALA A 168 7.69 -7.34 10.22
N GLN A 169 6.47 -7.65 9.82
CA GLN A 169 6.17 -8.49 8.66
C GLN A 169 5.53 -7.64 7.56
N PRO A 170 5.87 -7.87 6.28
CA PRO A 170 5.23 -7.19 5.17
C PRO A 170 3.74 -7.54 5.13
N VAL A 171 2.90 -6.55 4.81
CA VAL A 171 1.48 -6.78 4.50
C VAL A 171 1.27 -6.50 3.02
N LEU A 172 0.65 -7.45 2.33
CA LEU A 172 0.21 -7.26 0.97
C LEU A 172 -1.24 -6.75 0.96
N ILE A 173 -1.50 -5.82 0.06
CA ILE A 173 -2.74 -5.08 -0.08
C ILE A 173 -3.32 -5.39 -1.46
N ALA A 174 -4.64 -5.51 -1.50
CA ALA A 174 -5.37 -5.67 -2.73
C ALA A 174 -6.74 -4.98 -2.64
N GLU A 175 -7.43 -4.85 -3.76
CA GLU A 175 -8.83 -4.42 -3.78
C GLU A 175 -9.73 -5.37 -2.97
N ARG A 176 -10.96 -4.94 -2.65
CA ARG A 176 -11.88 -5.69 -1.77
C ARG A 176 -12.18 -7.13 -2.22
N ARG A 177 -12.10 -7.46 -3.52
CA ARG A 177 -12.29 -8.81 -4.06
C ARG A 177 -11.16 -9.18 -5.03
N PRO A 178 -9.97 -9.44 -4.51
CA PRO A 178 -8.78 -9.38 -5.34
C PRO A 178 -8.50 -10.70 -6.05
N THR A 179 -7.93 -10.59 -7.25
CA THR A 179 -7.20 -11.68 -7.90
C THR A 179 -5.70 -11.57 -7.67
N THR A 180 -5.22 -10.40 -7.24
CA THR A 180 -3.79 -10.06 -7.17
C THR A 180 -3.50 -9.18 -5.97
N TYR A 181 -2.41 -9.44 -5.27
CA TYR A 181 -1.95 -8.67 -4.11
C TYR A 181 -0.63 -7.97 -4.43
N ALA A 182 -0.41 -6.78 -3.85
CA ALA A 182 0.79 -5.97 -4.03
C ALA A 182 1.29 -5.41 -2.69
N SER A 183 2.57 -5.03 -2.60
CA SER A 183 3.14 -4.39 -1.40
C SER A 183 2.68 -2.95 -1.18
N SER A 184 2.11 -2.33 -2.21
CA SER A 184 1.51 -1.00 -2.15
C SER A 184 0.38 -0.89 -3.16
N MET A 185 -0.59 -0.03 -2.86
CA MET A 185 -1.66 0.34 -3.80
C MET A 185 -1.89 1.84 -3.78
N THR A 186 -2.15 2.42 -4.95
CA THR A 186 -2.62 3.81 -5.05
C THR A 186 -4.14 3.80 -5.18
N ALA A 187 -4.84 4.56 -4.34
CA ALA A 187 -6.30 4.59 -4.36
C ALA A 187 -6.86 5.98 -4.06
N ASP A 188 -8.07 6.20 -4.59
CA ASP A 188 -8.96 7.30 -4.29
C ASP A 188 -10.06 6.86 -3.32
N PHE A 189 -10.73 7.84 -2.69
CA PHE A 189 -11.94 7.56 -1.94
C PHE A 189 -13.10 7.25 -2.89
N GLU A 190 -13.92 6.29 -2.49
CA GLU A 190 -15.20 6.02 -3.14
C GLU A 190 -16.34 6.40 -2.21
N ARG A 191 -17.45 6.86 -2.80
CA ARG A 191 -18.67 7.11 -2.04
C ARG A 191 -19.46 5.82 -1.90
N THR A 192 -19.51 5.30 -0.69
CA THR A 192 -20.28 4.11 -0.33
C THR A 192 -21.55 4.50 0.43
N ASN A 193 -22.62 3.73 0.26
CA ASN A 193 -23.88 3.98 0.97
C ASN A 193 -23.78 3.70 2.48
N THR A 194 -22.84 2.86 2.90
CA THR A 194 -22.73 2.37 4.28
C THR A 194 -21.57 2.98 5.06
N LEU A 195 -20.45 3.31 4.42
CA LEU A 195 -19.25 3.82 5.08
C LEU A 195 -18.96 5.29 4.74
N GLY A 196 -19.82 5.92 3.94
CA GLY A 196 -19.56 7.25 3.40
C GLY A 196 -18.38 7.23 2.43
N ASN A 197 -17.54 8.25 2.48
CA ASN A 197 -16.32 8.31 1.68
C ASN A 197 -15.29 7.34 2.27
N ALA A 198 -14.96 6.28 1.53
CA ALA A 198 -14.08 5.23 2.02
C ALA A 198 -13.13 4.67 0.95
N MET A 199 -11.93 4.29 1.38
CA MET A 199 -11.08 3.33 0.67
C MET A 199 -11.26 1.95 1.32
N GLN A 200 -11.28 0.88 0.51
CA GLN A 200 -11.51 -0.47 1.01
C GLN A 200 -10.55 -1.47 0.39
N PHE A 201 -9.83 -2.20 1.25
CA PHE A 201 -8.81 -3.15 0.83
C PHE A 201 -8.98 -4.50 1.50
N THR A 202 -8.56 -5.55 0.81
CA THR A 202 -8.28 -6.84 1.41
C THR A 202 -6.78 -6.97 1.63
N ILE A 203 -6.37 -7.45 2.80
CA ILE A 203 -4.97 -7.58 3.19
C ILE A 203 -4.64 -9.00 3.61
N LYS A 204 -3.39 -9.38 3.39
CA LYS A 204 -2.80 -10.58 3.99
C LYS A 204 -1.36 -10.35 4.37
N LEU A 205 -0.82 -11.20 5.24
CA LEU A 205 0.62 -11.22 5.46
C LEU A 205 1.30 -11.57 4.15
N GLY A 206 2.29 -10.78 3.76
CA GLY A 206 3.27 -11.24 2.78
C GLY A 206 4.08 -12.38 3.40
N ALA A 207 4.73 -13.19 2.55
CA ALA A 207 5.75 -14.10 3.04
C ALA A 207 6.68 -13.34 3.99
N GLN A 208 6.91 -13.88 5.20
CA GLN A 208 7.81 -13.25 6.15
C GLN A 208 9.12 -12.92 5.43
N GLU A 209 9.50 -11.63 5.41
CA GLU A 209 10.91 -11.33 5.28
C GLU A 209 11.56 -11.79 6.58
N GLN A 210 12.14 -12.99 6.55
CA GLN A 210 13.06 -13.42 7.61
C GLN A 210 14.09 -12.30 7.82
N PRO A 211 14.44 -11.99 9.08
CA PRO A 211 15.35 -10.90 9.41
C PRO A 211 16.70 -11.15 8.74
N GLY A 212 16.89 -10.51 7.59
CA GLY A 212 17.96 -10.87 6.66
C GLY A 212 17.82 -10.15 5.31
N GLY A 213 17.36 -8.90 5.27
CA GLY A 213 17.36 -8.06 4.06
C GLY A 213 18.76 -7.70 3.54
N GLY A 214 19.79 -8.51 3.84
CA GLY A 214 21.07 -8.48 3.18
C GLY A 214 21.07 -9.48 2.04
N THR A 215 21.51 -9.05 0.85
CA THR A 215 21.99 -9.98 -0.15
C THR A 215 23.21 -10.70 0.41
N GLY A 216 23.18 -12.03 0.43
CA GLY A 216 24.31 -12.85 0.83
C GLY A 216 24.92 -13.57 -0.38
N SER A 217 25.88 -14.43 -0.08
CA SER A 217 26.55 -15.25 -1.09
C SER A 217 26.58 -16.72 -0.69
N ILE A 218 26.47 -17.60 -1.68
CA ILE A 218 26.82 -19.02 -1.56
C ILE A 218 28.17 -19.21 -2.24
N SER A 219 29.13 -19.84 -1.56
CA SER A 219 30.41 -20.24 -2.12
C SER A 219 30.80 -21.63 -1.66
N GLY A 220 31.61 -22.29 -2.46
CA GLY A 220 32.10 -23.63 -2.19
C GLY A 220 33.16 -24.04 -3.21
N GLU A 221 33.55 -25.30 -3.12
CA GLU A 221 34.46 -25.94 -4.08
C GLU A 221 33.69 -27.05 -4.79
N ILE A 222 33.69 -27.03 -6.12
CA ILE A 222 33.25 -28.18 -6.91
C ILE A 222 34.45 -29.08 -7.22
N ARG A 223 34.21 -30.38 -7.27
CA ARG A 223 35.23 -31.39 -7.61
C ARG A 223 34.74 -32.31 -8.70
N ALA A 224 35.63 -32.81 -9.53
CA ALA A 224 35.31 -33.80 -10.55
C ALA A 224 36.48 -34.76 -10.80
N GLY A 225 36.19 -35.87 -11.48
CA GLY A 225 37.22 -36.78 -12.01
C GLY A 225 37.92 -36.28 -13.28
N ALA A 226 37.53 -35.10 -13.78
CA ALA A 226 38.10 -34.43 -14.95
C ALA A 226 38.28 -32.93 -14.68
N ASP A 227 38.86 -32.20 -15.64
CA ASP A 227 39.03 -30.75 -15.52
C ASP A 227 37.67 -30.06 -15.31
N VAL A 228 37.58 -29.15 -14.33
CA VAL A 228 36.37 -28.38 -14.03
C VAL A 228 36.31 -27.03 -14.74
N LYS A 229 37.35 -26.60 -15.48
CA LYS A 229 37.27 -25.35 -16.24
C LYS A 229 36.09 -25.38 -17.21
N GLY A 230 35.30 -24.31 -17.20
CA GLY A 230 34.07 -24.17 -17.97
C GLY A 230 32.85 -24.85 -17.35
N ALA A 231 32.95 -25.46 -16.16
CA ALA A 231 31.78 -25.94 -15.44
C ALA A 231 30.91 -24.76 -14.98
N VAL A 232 29.59 -24.93 -15.07
CA VAL A 232 28.60 -23.94 -14.62
C VAL A 232 28.03 -24.38 -13.27
N VAL A 233 27.89 -23.44 -12.35
CA VAL A 233 27.25 -23.64 -11.04
C VAL A 233 26.08 -22.70 -10.92
N VAL A 234 24.91 -23.23 -10.56
CA VAL A 234 23.63 -22.50 -10.50
C VAL A 234 23.00 -22.65 -9.13
N ALA A 235 22.50 -21.54 -8.59
CA ALA A 235 21.57 -21.52 -7.47
C ALA A 235 20.23 -20.94 -7.92
N CYS A 236 19.13 -21.64 -7.66
CA CYS A 236 17.79 -21.08 -7.86
C CYS A 236 16.75 -21.72 -6.93
N VAL A 237 15.62 -21.04 -6.79
CA VAL A 237 14.45 -21.60 -6.11
C VAL A 237 13.67 -22.43 -7.10
N MET A 238 13.31 -23.65 -6.69
CA MET A 238 12.54 -24.57 -7.50
C MET A 238 11.04 -24.33 -7.31
N ASN A 239 10.31 -24.21 -8.42
CA ASN A 239 8.86 -24.27 -8.50
C ASN A 239 8.48 -25.63 -9.11
N GLY A 240 8.26 -26.62 -8.25
CA GLY A 240 8.18 -28.02 -8.68
C GLY A 240 9.53 -28.48 -9.26
N ASP A 241 9.53 -29.00 -10.48
CA ASP A 241 10.74 -29.43 -11.19
C ASP A 241 11.40 -28.32 -12.02
N THR A 242 10.86 -27.09 -11.96
CA THR A 242 11.34 -25.96 -12.76
C THR A 242 12.07 -24.93 -11.90
N CYS A 243 13.19 -24.43 -12.40
CA CYS A 243 13.96 -23.35 -11.78
C CYS A 243 13.26 -21.99 -12.00
N ASP A 244 13.03 -21.21 -10.94
CA ASP A 244 12.51 -19.85 -11.05
C ASP A 244 13.61 -18.91 -11.57
N ALA A 245 13.49 -18.52 -12.83
CA ALA A 245 14.44 -17.66 -13.53
C ALA A 245 14.68 -16.30 -12.82
N SER A 246 13.71 -15.78 -12.06
CA SER A 246 13.88 -14.53 -11.31
C SER A 246 14.86 -14.66 -10.14
N THR A 247 15.04 -15.89 -9.64
CA THR A 247 15.90 -16.22 -8.50
C THR A 247 17.25 -16.81 -8.91
N GLN A 248 17.41 -17.17 -10.18
CA GLN A 248 18.58 -17.83 -10.71
C GLN A 248 19.83 -16.95 -10.60
N ARG A 249 20.90 -17.53 -10.07
CA ARG A 249 22.26 -17.00 -10.17
C ARG A 249 23.16 -18.10 -10.64
N GLU A 250 24.07 -17.76 -11.54
CA GLU A 250 25.03 -18.70 -12.10
C GLU A 250 26.43 -18.10 -12.18
N THR A 251 27.42 -18.99 -12.21
CA THR A 251 28.82 -18.63 -12.42
C THR A 251 29.54 -19.76 -13.12
N THR A 252 30.62 -19.43 -13.83
CA THR A 252 31.44 -20.38 -14.57
C THR A 252 32.82 -20.50 -13.93
N ILE A 253 33.32 -21.73 -13.81
CA ILE A 253 34.66 -21.97 -13.28
C ILE A 253 35.71 -21.63 -14.35
N GLU A 254 36.55 -20.63 -14.06
CA GLU A 254 37.58 -20.18 -15.00
C GLU A 254 38.93 -20.91 -14.86
N THR A 255 39.15 -21.54 -13.70
CA THR A 255 40.41 -22.21 -13.36
C THR A 255 40.41 -23.66 -13.82
N SER A 256 41.49 -24.10 -14.45
CA SER A 256 41.73 -25.51 -14.80
C SER A 256 42.23 -26.31 -13.60
N GLY A 257 41.76 -27.55 -13.45
CA GLY A 257 42.10 -28.46 -12.36
C GLY A 257 40.98 -29.46 -12.08
N LEU A 258 41.24 -30.44 -11.21
CA LEU A 258 40.21 -31.40 -10.75
C LEU A 258 39.24 -30.80 -9.73
N SER A 259 39.49 -29.57 -9.30
CA SER A 259 38.60 -28.79 -8.45
C SER A 259 38.69 -27.30 -8.74
N GLY A 260 37.65 -26.58 -8.37
CA GLY A 260 37.54 -25.14 -8.58
C GLY A 260 36.59 -24.52 -7.56
N THR A 261 36.93 -23.33 -7.08
CA THR A 261 36.07 -22.57 -6.18
C THR A 261 35.07 -21.74 -6.97
N TYR A 262 33.86 -21.60 -6.43
CA TYR A 262 32.82 -20.76 -7.01
C TYR A 262 32.24 -19.82 -5.96
N ARG A 263 31.64 -18.74 -6.43
CA ARG A 263 30.89 -17.80 -5.61
C ARG A 263 29.70 -17.27 -6.40
N LEU A 264 28.53 -17.33 -5.78
CA LEU A 264 27.28 -16.76 -6.27
C LEU A 264 26.86 -15.64 -5.32
N ASP A 265 26.78 -14.43 -5.84
CA ASP A 265 26.42 -13.21 -5.11
C ASP A 265 24.97 -12.78 -5.40
N GLY A 266 24.45 -11.84 -4.60
CA GLY A 266 23.13 -11.25 -4.84
C GLY A 266 21.96 -12.19 -4.58
N LEU A 267 22.16 -13.20 -3.73
CA LEU A 267 21.14 -14.16 -3.29
C LEU A 267 20.46 -13.62 -2.02
N LYS A 268 19.15 -13.83 -1.89
CA LYS A 268 18.35 -13.30 -0.79
C LYS A 268 18.55 -14.16 0.47
N ALA A 269 18.85 -13.54 1.62
CA ALA A 269 18.94 -14.31 2.86
C ALA A 269 17.59 -14.89 3.30
N GLY A 270 17.65 -16.06 3.95
CA GLY A 270 16.47 -16.84 4.32
C GLY A 270 15.82 -17.63 3.17
N GLN A 271 16.13 -17.32 1.91
CA GLN A 271 15.59 -18.04 0.77
C GLN A 271 16.32 -19.40 0.58
N PRO A 272 15.60 -20.54 0.51
CA PRO A 272 16.20 -21.84 0.27
C PRO A 272 16.47 -22.04 -1.23
N TYR A 273 17.72 -22.18 -1.61
CA TYR A 273 18.16 -22.42 -2.98
C TYR A 273 18.52 -23.89 -3.21
N THR A 274 18.10 -24.43 -4.34
CA THR A 274 18.71 -25.64 -4.90
C THR A 274 20.00 -25.24 -5.61
N LEU A 275 21.08 -25.96 -5.31
CA LEU A 275 22.41 -25.70 -5.85
C LEU A 275 22.86 -26.90 -6.66
N TYR A 276 23.14 -26.70 -7.94
CA TYR A 276 23.57 -27.73 -8.87
C TYR A 276 24.57 -27.18 -9.86
N GLY A 277 25.24 -28.07 -10.59
CA GLY A 277 26.18 -27.67 -11.61
C GLY A 277 26.37 -28.74 -12.65
N TRP A 278 26.90 -28.34 -13.79
CA TRP A 278 27.20 -29.22 -14.90
C TRP A 278 28.47 -28.77 -15.63
N LYS A 279 29.06 -29.69 -16.38
CA LYS A 279 30.12 -29.39 -17.32
C LYS A 279 29.84 -30.15 -18.60
N ASP A 280 29.69 -29.39 -19.67
CA ASP A 280 29.82 -29.87 -21.04
C ASP A 280 31.30 -30.26 -21.27
N VAL A 281 31.54 -31.55 -21.41
CA VAL A 281 32.86 -32.15 -21.59
C VAL A 281 33.22 -32.26 -23.06
N ASN A 282 32.23 -32.48 -23.93
CA ASN A 282 32.44 -32.74 -25.35
C ASN A 282 32.35 -31.46 -26.22
N GLY A 283 31.84 -30.36 -25.65
CA GLY A 283 31.71 -29.05 -26.28
C GLY A 283 30.56 -28.97 -27.30
N ASP A 284 29.53 -29.81 -27.18
CA ASP A 284 28.39 -29.86 -28.08
C ASP A 284 27.23 -28.92 -27.68
N GLU A 285 27.42 -28.13 -26.62
CA GLU A 285 26.45 -27.18 -26.06
C GLU A 285 25.20 -27.84 -25.45
N THR A 286 25.20 -29.16 -25.27
CA THR A 286 24.09 -29.92 -24.69
C THR A 286 24.55 -30.79 -23.54
N VAL A 287 23.87 -30.71 -22.39
CA VAL A 287 24.20 -31.57 -21.25
C VAL A 287 23.64 -32.98 -21.49
N ASN A 288 24.50 -33.94 -21.83
CA ASN A 288 24.11 -35.30 -22.21
C ASN A 288 25.05 -36.40 -21.66
N SER A 289 24.85 -37.65 -22.10
CA SER A 289 25.60 -38.80 -21.59
C SER A 289 27.10 -38.64 -21.90
N GLY A 290 27.92 -38.64 -20.85
CA GLY A 290 29.35 -38.34 -20.93
C GLY A 290 29.76 -37.00 -20.33
N ASP A 291 28.82 -36.08 -20.16
CA ASP A 291 29.04 -34.83 -19.42
C ASP A 291 29.04 -35.04 -17.92
N LEU A 292 29.41 -34.01 -17.17
CA LEU A 292 29.39 -34.07 -15.72
C LEU A 292 28.19 -33.29 -15.18
N ILE A 293 27.51 -33.87 -14.20
CA ILE A 293 26.45 -33.21 -13.43
C ILE A 293 26.60 -33.51 -11.94
N GLY A 294 26.15 -32.61 -11.09
CA GLY A 294 26.08 -32.85 -9.66
C GLY A 294 25.20 -31.81 -8.98
N MET A 295 24.71 -32.17 -7.80
CA MET A 295 23.90 -31.30 -6.95
C MET A 295 24.50 -31.26 -5.55
N TYR A 296 24.29 -30.15 -4.86
CA TYR A 296 24.59 -30.06 -3.45
C TYR A 296 23.81 -31.12 -2.67
N SER A 297 24.53 -31.85 -1.81
CA SER A 297 23.99 -32.96 -1.04
C SER A 297 23.32 -34.04 -1.91
N ASP A 298 23.96 -34.47 -3.00
CA ASP A 298 23.51 -35.57 -3.89
C ASP A 298 23.02 -36.85 -3.16
N ASN A 299 23.53 -37.12 -1.95
CA ASN A 299 23.11 -38.27 -1.14
C ASN A 299 21.77 -38.07 -0.41
N GLN A 300 21.24 -36.84 -0.40
CA GLN A 300 19.96 -36.44 0.19
C GLN A 300 19.27 -35.43 -0.76
N PRO A 301 18.67 -35.92 -1.86
CA PRO A 301 17.96 -35.08 -2.83
C PRO A 301 16.89 -34.21 -2.15
N GLY A 302 16.80 -32.95 -2.57
CA GLY A 302 15.88 -31.96 -1.96
C GLY A 302 16.50 -31.13 -0.82
N THR A 303 17.77 -31.35 -0.49
CA THR A 303 18.49 -30.50 0.46
C THR A 303 18.77 -29.13 -0.16
N THR A 304 18.25 -28.07 0.46
CA THR A 304 18.46 -26.68 0.01
C THR A 304 19.56 -25.98 0.80
N VAL A 305 20.12 -24.91 0.22
CA VAL A 305 21.13 -24.05 0.82
C VAL A 305 20.57 -22.65 1.04
N THR A 306 20.83 -22.05 2.19
CA THR A 306 20.50 -20.64 2.50
C THR A 306 21.77 -19.80 2.59
N VAL A 307 21.71 -18.51 2.26
CA VAL A 307 22.85 -17.59 2.47
C VAL A 307 22.89 -17.00 3.89
N PRO A 308 24.08 -16.62 4.38
CA PRO A 308 25.41 -16.86 3.80
C PRO A 308 25.86 -18.32 4.00
N ASN A 309 26.49 -18.91 2.99
CA ASN A 309 27.10 -20.24 3.11
C ASN A 309 28.42 -20.31 2.35
N THR A 310 29.51 -20.63 3.05
CA THR A 310 30.86 -20.72 2.46
C THR A 310 31.39 -22.14 2.32
N ALA A 311 30.57 -23.16 2.62
CA ALA A 311 30.93 -24.56 2.65
C ALA A 311 30.00 -25.42 1.76
N ALA A 312 29.41 -24.82 0.72
CA ALA A 312 28.43 -25.47 -0.13
C ALA A 312 29.06 -26.30 -1.28
N GLY A 313 30.17 -27.01 -1.00
CA GLY A 313 30.86 -27.80 -2.02
C GLY A 313 30.12 -29.08 -2.42
N PHE A 314 30.30 -29.52 -3.67
CA PHE A 314 29.72 -30.77 -4.20
C PHE A 314 30.58 -31.37 -5.33
N THR A 315 30.24 -32.57 -5.79
CA THR A 315 31.03 -33.31 -6.78
C THR A 315 30.25 -33.49 -8.06
N LEU A 316 30.83 -33.11 -9.20
CA LEU A 316 30.28 -33.44 -10.51
C LEU A 316 30.71 -34.86 -10.90
N ARG A 317 29.76 -35.64 -11.40
CA ARG A 317 29.96 -37.03 -11.81
C ARG A 317 29.44 -37.23 -13.23
N PRO A 318 29.95 -38.24 -13.96
CA PRO A 318 29.45 -38.56 -15.29
C PRO A 318 27.94 -38.78 -15.27
N LEU A 319 27.22 -37.99 -16.07
CA LEU A 319 25.85 -38.21 -16.43
C LEU A 319 25.80 -39.49 -17.27
N ARG A 320 25.01 -40.46 -16.78
CA ARG A 320 24.84 -41.76 -17.45
C ARG A 320 23.69 -41.68 -18.43
#